data_AF-A0A954IU87-F1
#
_entry.id   AF-A0A954IU87-F1
#
_cell.length_a   1.000
_cell.length_b   1.000
_cell.length_c   1.000
_cell.angle_alpha   90.00
_cell.angle_beta   90.00
_cell.angle_gamma   90.00
#
_symmetry.space_group_name_H-M   'P 1'
#
loop_
_entity.id
_entity.type
_entity.pdbx_description
1 polymer ?
#
loop_
_entity_poly.entity_id
_entity_poly.type
_entity_poly.pdbx_seq_one_letter_code
_entity_poly.pdbx_strand_id
1 'polypeptide(L)'
;MIEIFGTLRKIRIDVDAFRSALNQELQERLKDAANEWLNVSLDIVPVWSGASHATFSELAGLVGFPLSISPVAGINRFGLGRSAGKGKVISKENTSFFAFRYQTTLAHLVYNEFNNANVTPDPGLYAALLRPGPYRFQEAAGSAFLKEAAKARLPNPFAFGILKVMEVDL
;
A
#
# COMPACT_ATOMS: atom_id res chain seq x y z
N MET A 1 -56.69 10.30 -40.00
CA MET A 1 -55.66 11.18 -39.41
C MET A 1 -54.49 10.27 -39.09
N ILE A 2 -53.30 10.54 -39.63
CA ILE A 2 -52.10 9.73 -39.36
C ILE A 2 -51.18 10.60 -38.51
N GLU A 3 -50.82 10.08 -37.34
CA GLU A 3 -49.94 10.76 -36.39
C GLU A 3 -48.67 9.92 -36.26
N ILE A 4 -47.51 10.57 -36.35
CA ILE A 4 -46.20 9.93 -36.23
C ILE A 4 -45.53 10.50 -34.98
N PHE A 5 -45.21 9.63 -34.03
CA PHE A 5 -44.41 9.97 -32.86
C PHE A 5 -43.03 9.33 -32.94
N GLY A 6 -42.00 10.12 -32.63
CA GLY A 6 -40.62 9.66 -32.42
C GLY A 6 -40.13 10.11 -31.06
N THR A 7 -39.46 9.22 -30.32
CA THR A 7 -38.82 9.57 -29.04
C THR A 7 -37.31 9.32 -29.08
N LEU A 8 -36.56 10.24 -28.49
CA LEU A 8 -35.15 10.09 -28.17
C LEU A 8 -35.00 9.96 -26.66
N ARG A 9 -34.12 9.06 -26.20
CA ARG A 9 -33.78 8.93 -24.77
C ARG A 9 -32.28 9.06 -24.55
N LYS A 10 -31.93 9.68 -23.42
CA LYS A 10 -30.56 9.83 -22.95
C LYS A 10 -30.21 8.68 -22.01
N ILE A 11 -29.02 8.09 -22.17
CA ILE A 11 -28.45 7.16 -21.20
C ILE A 11 -28.08 7.94 -19.94
N ARG A 12 -28.50 7.44 -18.76
CA ARG A 12 -28.08 7.98 -17.46
C ARG A 12 -27.12 6.99 -16.81
N ILE A 13 -25.94 7.49 -16.45
CA ILE A 13 -24.93 6.74 -15.69
C ILE A 13 -25.23 6.94 -14.20
N ASP A 14 -25.21 5.85 -13.45
CA ASP A 14 -25.20 5.91 -11.99
C ASP A 14 -23.78 6.24 -11.50
N VAL A 15 -23.57 7.52 -11.17
CA VAL A 15 -22.29 8.05 -10.73
C VAL A 15 -21.90 7.54 -9.35
N ASP A 16 -22.87 7.28 -8.47
CA ASP A 16 -22.61 6.80 -7.12
C ASP A 16 -22.17 5.33 -7.14
N ALA A 17 -22.82 4.51 -7.97
CA ALA A 17 -22.40 3.14 -8.21
C ALA A 17 -21.00 3.06 -8.83
N PHE A 18 -20.74 3.88 -9.87
CA PHE A 18 -19.41 3.97 -10.48
C PHE A 18 -18.33 4.39 -9.48
N ARG A 19 -18.60 5.41 -8.67
CA ARG A 19 -17.67 5.89 -7.64
C ARG A 19 -17.37 4.83 -6.59
N SER A 20 -18.39 4.07 -6.20
CA SER A 20 -18.25 2.99 -5.22
C SER A 20 -17.35 1.87 -5.77
N ALA A 21 -17.57 1.47 -7.02
CA ALA A 21 -16.71 0.50 -7.72
C ALA A 21 -15.27 1.00 -7.88
N LEU A 22 -15.08 2.28 -8.22
CA LEU A 22 -13.75 2.88 -8.32
C LEU A 22 -13.03 2.91 -6.97
N ASN A 23 -13.73 3.27 -5.89
CA ASN A 23 -13.15 3.29 -4.56
C ASN A 23 -12.74 1.88 -4.09
N GLN A 24 -13.57 0.87 -4.37
CA GLN A 24 -13.24 -0.52 -4.06
C GLN A 24 -11.96 -0.96 -4.80
N GLU A 25 -11.89 -0.75 -6.11
CA GLU A 25 -10.71 -1.08 -6.92
C GLU A 25 -9.45 -0.40 -6.40
N LEU A 26 -9.51 0.90 -6.08
CA LEU A 26 -8.35 1.63 -5.57
C LEU A 26 -7.93 1.17 -4.17
N GLN A 27 -8.88 0.80 -3.32
CA GLN A 27 -8.59 0.27 -1.99
C GLN A 27 -7.92 -1.12 -2.08
N GLU A 28 -8.43 -2.01 -2.92
CA GLU A 28 -7.83 -3.32 -3.18
C GLU A 28 -6.43 -3.16 -3.78
N ARG A 29 -6.28 -2.26 -4.76
CA ARG A 29 -4.97 -2.00 -5.38
C ARG A 29 -3.95 -1.39 -4.43
N LEU A 30 -4.38 -0.48 -3.56
CA LEU A 30 -3.50 0.08 -2.53
C LEU A 30 -3.00 -1.03 -1.60
N LYS A 31 -3.88 -1.95 -1.20
CA LYS A 31 -3.52 -3.08 -0.35
C LYS A 31 -2.48 -3.98 -1.02
N ASP A 32 -2.70 -4.36 -2.27
CA ASP A 32 -1.74 -5.16 -3.05
C ASP A 32 -0.38 -4.47 -3.19
N ALA A 33 -0.40 -3.18 -3.54
CA ALA A 33 0.83 -2.42 -3.72
C ALA A 33 1.58 -2.19 -2.41
N ALA A 34 0.88 -1.99 -1.29
CA ALA A 34 1.49 -1.88 0.03
C ALA A 34 2.05 -3.24 0.52
N ASN A 35 1.39 -4.35 0.21
CA ASN A 35 1.91 -5.69 0.47
C ASN A 35 3.21 -5.94 -0.29
N GLU A 36 3.26 -5.55 -1.56
CA GLU A 36 4.49 -5.69 -2.36
C GLU A 36 5.61 -4.77 -1.85
N TRP A 37 5.28 -3.55 -1.45
CA TRP A 37 6.23 -2.65 -0.80
C TRP A 37 6.82 -3.27 0.48
N LEU A 38 5.99 -3.88 1.32
CA LEU A 38 6.43 -4.59 2.53
C LEU A 38 7.30 -5.79 2.19
N ASN A 39 6.89 -6.61 1.23
CA ASN A 39 7.62 -7.80 0.80
C ASN A 39 9.06 -7.46 0.39
N VAL A 40 9.23 -6.47 -0.48
CA VAL A 40 10.56 -6.02 -0.93
C VAL A 40 11.36 -5.39 0.22
N SER A 41 10.72 -4.61 1.09
CA SER A 41 11.39 -4.00 2.25
C SER A 41 11.96 -5.07 3.20
N LEU A 42 11.19 -6.13 3.46
CA LEU A 42 11.57 -7.19 4.40
C LEU A 42 12.64 -8.15 3.84
N ASP A 43 12.71 -8.30 2.51
CA ASP A 43 13.77 -9.07 1.83
C ASP A 43 15.13 -8.35 1.92
N ILE A 44 15.12 -7.03 1.78
CA ILE A 44 16.32 -6.20 1.82
C ILE A 44 16.81 -5.98 3.26
N VAL A 45 15.90 -5.64 4.18
CA VAL A 45 16.26 -5.32 5.56
C VAL A 45 16.48 -6.64 6.33
N PRO A 46 17.69 -6.91 6.84
CA PRO A 46 17.96 -8.17 7.55
C PRO A 46 17.30 -8.22 8.93
N VAL A 47 16.93 -9.44 9.36
CA VAL A 47 16.47 -9.71 10.73
C VAL A 47 17.65 -10.07 11.61
N TRP A 48 17.96 -9.20 12.58
CA TRP A 48 18.97 -9.51 13.59
C TRP A 48 18.37 -9.63 15.00
N SER A 49 17.91 -8.51 15.56
CA SER A 49 17.18 -8.47 16.86
C SER A 49 15.65 -8.40 16.71
N GLY A 50 15.15 -8.42 15.47
CA GLY A 50 13.74 -8.20 15.14
C GLY A 50 13.28 -6.73 15.18
N ALA A 51 14.09 -5.80 15.68
CA ALA A 51 13.70 -4.38 15.80
C ALA A 51 13.35 -3.73 14.46
N SER A 52 14.20 -3.88 13.43
CA SER A 52 13.97 -3.23 12.12
C SER A 52 12.70 -3.72 11.45
N HIS A 53 12.47 -5.04 11.43
CA HIS A 53 11.24 -5.62 10.91
C HIS A 53 10.01 -5.22 11.71
N ALA A 54 10.14 -5.14 13.05
CA ALA A 54 9.02 -4.75 13.90
C ALA A 54 8.55 -3.30 13.67
N THR A 55 9.35 -2.43 13.02
CA THR A 55 8.90 -1.09 12.61
C THR A 55 7.78 -1.12 11.56
N PHE A 56 7.69 -2.20 10.78
CA PHE A 56 6.65 -2.38 9.76
C PHE A 56 5.34 -2.95 10.31
N SER A 57 5.32 -3.40 11.57
CA SER A 57 4.19 -4.12 12.17
C SER A 57 2.85 -3.40 12.05
N GLU A 58 2.82 -2.08 12.28
CA GLU A 58 1.57 -1.32 12.20
C GLU A 58 1.04 -1.24 10.77
N LEU A 59 1.91 -0.98 9.79
CA LEU A 59 1.52 -0.97 8.38
C LEU A 59 1.08 -2.37 7.93
N ALA A 60 1.84 -3.41 8.28
CA ALA A 60 1.52 -4.79 7.96
C ALA A 60 0.14 -5.20 8.50
N GLY A 61 -0.19 -4.81 9.73
CA GLY A 61 -1.52 -5.02 10.30
C GLY A 61 -2.63 -4.30 9.53
N LEU A 62 -2.41 -3.05 9.12
CA LEU A 62 -3.40 -2.26 8.37
C LEU A 62 -3.70 -2.84 6.99
N VAL A 63 -2.70 -3.43 6.31
CA VAL A 63 -2.86 -3.98 4.96
C VAL A 63 -3.07 -5.50 4.96
N GLY A 64 -3.07 -6.14 6.12
CA GLY A 64 -3.22 -7.59 6.26
C GLY A 64 -2.03 -8.39 5.74
N PHE A 65 -0.82 -7.83 5.78
CA PHE A 65 0.41 -8.52 5.40
C PHE A 65 0.86 -9.48 6.52
N PRO A 66 1.16 -10.75 6.22
CA PRO A 66 1.63 -11.71 7.22
C PRO A 66 3.09 -11.45 7.58
N LEU A 67 3.33 -10.60 8.57
CA LEU A 67 4.68 -10.30 9.04
C LEU A 67 5.19 -11.39 10.00
N SER A 68 6.19 -12.15 9.56
CA SER A 68 6.94 -13.08 10.41
C SER A 68 8.31 -12.49 10.76
N ILE A 69 8.67 -12.50 12.04
CA ILE A 69 9.95 -12.00 12.52
C ILE A 69 10.58 -13.08 13.40
N SER A 70 11.75 -13.56 13.01
CA SER A 70 12.50 -14.57 13.76
C SER A 70 13.92 -14.04 14.04
N PRO A 71 14.18 -13.47 15.23
CA PRO A 71 15.51 -12.97 15.58
C PRO A 71 16.56 -14.08 15.63
N VAL A 72 17.77 -13.78 15.17
CA VAL A 72 18.86 -14.76 15.05
C VAL A 72 19.66 -14.89 16.35
N ALA A 73 19.71 -13.84 17.18
CA ALA A 73 20.69 -13.72 18.27
C ALA A 73 20.15 -14.04 19.68
N GLY A 74 18.94 -14.59 19.83
CA GLY A 74 18.28 -14.72 21.15
C GLY A 74 17.94 -13.37 21.82
N ILE A 75 18.28 -12.25 21.17
CA ILE A 75 17.96 -10.88 21.57
C ILE A 75 16.63 -10.50 20.91
N ASN A 76 15.61 -10.26 21.74
CA ASN A 76 14.30 -9.81 21.31
C ASN A 76 14.17 -8.28 21.52
N ARG A 77 14.24 -7.50 20.43
CA ARG A 77 14.00 -6.04 20.45
C ARG A 77 12.73 -5.65 19.67
N PHE A 78 11.73 -6.52 19.65
CA PHE A 78 10.47 -6.25 18.97
C PHE A 78 9.76 -5.03 19.53
N GLY A 79 9.72 -4.88 20.86
CA GLY A 79 9.07 -3.74 21.51
C GLY A 79 9.67 -2.40 21.08
N LEU A 80 11.00 -2.34 20.93
CA LEU A 80 11.72 -1.17 20.42
C LEU A 80 11.32 -0.86 18.97
N GLY A 81 11.30 -1.88 18.11
CA GLY A 81 10.90 -1.70 16.72
C GLY A 81 9.47 -1.21 16.57
N ARG A 82 8.54 -1.80 17.32
CA ARG A 82 7.12 -1.42 17.29
C ARG A 82 6.88 -0.01 17.81
N SER A 83 7.62 0.44 18.84
CA SER A 83 7.50 1.81 19.34
C SER A 83 8.11 2.84 18.40
N ALA A 84 9.14 2.46 17.65
CA ALA A 84 9.84 3.31 16.70
C ALA A 84 9.25 3.32 15.28
N GLY A 85 8.29 2.44 14.97
CA GLY A 85 7.61 2.37 13.67
C GLY A 85 6.22 2.99 13.72
N LYS A 86 5.81 3.61 12.60
CA LYS A 86 4.45 4.10 12.38
C LYS A 86 3.95 3.72 10.99
N GLY A 87 2.72 3.20 10.93
CA GLY A 87 2.01 2.86 9.71
C GLY A 87 0.66 3.59 9.63
N LYS A 88 0.27 4.09 8.46
CA LYS A 88 -1.07 4.64 8.24
C LYS A 88 -1.59 4.29 6.85
N VAL A 89 -2.89 4.04 6.75
CA VAL A 89 -3.65 4.11 5.50
C VAL A 89 -4.45 5.41 5.53
N ILE A 90 -4.40 6.16 4.44
CA ILE A 90 -5.00 7.48 4.31
C ILE A 90 -6.03 7.41 3.18
N SER A 91 -7.27 7.70 3.52
CA SER A 91 -8.36 7.94 2.58
C SER A 91 -8.94 9.32 2.84
N LYS A 92 -9.33 10.03 1.79
CA LYS A 92 -10.02 11.32 1.92
C LYS A 92 -11.50 11.13 1.59
N GLU A 93 -12.35 11.54 2.52
CA GLU A 93 -13.80 11.52 2.31
C GLU A 93 -14.17 12.24 1.02
N ASN A 94 -15.17 11.69 0.32
CA ASN A 94 -15.64 12.23 -0.93
C ASN A 94 -14.55 12.39 -2.02
N THR A 95 -13.50 11.58 -1.98
CA THR A 95 -12.51 11.51 -3.07
C THR A 95 -12.12 10.06 -3.32
N SER A 96 -11.59 9.79 -4.51
CA SER A 96 -10.96 8.52 -4.85
C SER A 96 -9.46 8.57 -4.57
N PHE A 97 -9.09 9.08 -3.38
CA PHE A 97 -7.71 9.21 -2.94
C PHE A 97 -7.41 8.20 -1.84
N PHE A 98 -6.46 7.31 -2.12
CA PHE A 98 -5.99 6.28 -1.22
C PHE A 98 -4.45 6.30 -1.21
N ALA A 99 -3.86 6.27 -0.03
CA ALA A 99 -2.41 6.19 0.16
C ALA A 99 -2.07 5.39 1.40
N PHE A 100 -0.85 4.87 1.49
CA PHE A 100 -0.28 4.42 2.76
C PHE A 100 0.94 5.27 3.11
N ARG A 101 1.30 5.26 4.39
CA ARG A 101 2.49 5.92 4.91
C ARG A 101 3.21 4.99 5.86
N TYR A 102 4.51 4.85 5.66
CA TYR A 102 5.45 4.25 6.60
C TYR A 102 6.37 5.35 7.15
N GLN A 103 6.65 5.30 8.44
CA GLN A 103 7.65 6.15 9.10
C GLN A 103 8.38 5.34 10.17
N THR A 104 9.65 5.65 10.39
CA THR A 104 10.41 5.10 11.52
C THR A 104 11.38 6.12 12.09
N THR A 105 11.61 6.04 13.39
CA THR A 105 12.66 6.76 14.12
C THR A 105 13.79 5.84 14.58
N LEU A 106 13.78 4.58 14.14
CA LEU A 106 14.75 3.58 14.56
C LEU A 106 16.13 3.90 13.98
N ALA A 107 17.00 4.49 14.82
CA ALA A 107 18.27 5.09 14.39
C ALA A 107 19.12 4.20 13.47
N HIS A 108 19.30 2.92 13.81
CA HIS A 108 20.11 2.02 12.99
C HIS A 108 19.47 1.66 11.65
N LEU A 109 18.14 1.60 11.56
CA LEU A 109 17.45 1.36 10.29
C LEU A 109 17.55 2.60 9.39
N VAL A 110 17.34 3.78 9.96
CA VAL A 110 17.51 5.06 9.25
C VAL A 110 18.94 5.23 8.78
N TYR A 111 19.93 4.94 9.63
CA TYR A 111 21.34 5.06 9.25
C TYR A 111 21.71 4.08 8.13
N ASN A 112 21.34 2.80 8.28
CA ASN A 112 21.63 1.77 7.27
C ASN A 112 20.81 1.92 5.99
N GLU A 113 19.78 2.77 5.94
CA GLU A 113 19.14 3.08 4.67
C GLU A 113 20.09 3.80 3.72
N PHE A 114 20.91 4.71 4.26
CA PHE A 114 21.76 5.62 3.49
C PHE A 114 23.26 5.34 3.61
N ASN A 115 23.69 4.59 4.63
CA ASN A 115 25.10 4.38 4.95
C ASN A 115 25.42 2.89 5.15
N ASN A 116 26.69 2.55 4.94
CA ASN A 116 27.22 1.25 5.33
C ASN A 116 27.81 1.32 6.74
N ALA A 117 27.14 0.68 7.71
CA ALA A 117 27.58 0.66 9.10
C ALA A 117 28.90 -0.08 9.37
N ASN A 118 29.46 -0.82 8.38
CA ASN A 118 30.81 -1.39 8.48
C ASN A 118 31.94 -0.39 8.19
N VAL A 119 31.65 0.78 7.61
CA VAL A 119 32.69 1.78 7.29
C VAL A 119 33.15 2.52 8.55
N THR A 120 32.23 2.85 9.45
CA THR A 120 32.54 3.42 10.77
C THR A 120 31.70 2.74 11.85
N PRO A 121 32.10 1.53 12.30
CA PRO A 121 31.30 0.74 13.24
C PRO A 121 31.31 1.36 14.64
N ASP A 122 30.18 1.95 15.03
CA ASP A 122 29.82 2.22 16.43
C ASP A 122 29.45 0.90 17.16
N PRO A 123 30.19 0.51 18.21
CA PRO A 123 29.95 -0.74 18.94
C PRO A 123 28.60 -0.81 19.68
N GLY A 124 27.97 0.33 19.99
CA GLY A 124 26.67 0.41 20.66
C GLY A 124 25.49 0.40 19.70
N LEU A 125 25.66 0.86 18.46
CA LEU A 125 24.61 0.97 17.44
C LEU A 125 24.66 -0.12 16.35
N TYR A 126 25.85 -0.62 16.00
CA TYR A 126 26.06 -1.44 14.79
C TYR A 126 26.83 -2.74 15.02
N ALA A 127 27.26 -3.03 16.25
CA ALA A 127 27.94 -4.28 16.54
C ALA A 127 27.10 -5.47 16.07
N ALA A 128 27.65 -6.31 15.18
CA ALA A 128 27.10 -7.57 14.71
C ALA A 128 25.92 -7.57 13.68
N LEU A 129 25.74 -6.50 12.89
CA LEU A 129 24.97 -6.61 11.63
C LEU A 129 25.74 -7.44 10.59
N LEU A 130 25.22 -8.62 10.22
CA LEU A 130 25.84 -9.51 9.22
C LEU A 130 25.85 -8.92 7.80
N ARG A 131 24.84 -8.09 7.49
CA ARG A 131 24.70 -7.38 6.20
C ARG A 131 24.30 -5.94 6.50
N PRO A 132 25.26 -5.06 6.83
CA PRO A 132 24.96 -3.64 6.99
C PRO A 132 24.71 -2.99 5.63
N GLY A 133 24.09 -1.82 5.66
CA GLY A 133 23.62 -1.10 4.48
C GLY A 133 24.72 -0.58 3.53
N PRO A 134 24.40 0.36 2.62
CA PRO A 134 23.10 1.00 2.50
C PRO A 134 22.04 0.02 1.98
N TYR A 135 20.88 -0.03 2.63
CA TYR A 135 19.76 -0.87 2.24
C TYR A 135 19.06 -0.32 0.99
N ARG A 136 18.88 1.00 0.91
CA ARG A 136 18.07 1.67 -0.14
C ARG A 136 16.71 0.97 -0.33
N PHE A 137 16.15 0.43 0.75
CA PHE A 137 14.94 -0.39 0.66
C PHE A 137 13.76 0.49 0.25
N GLN A 138 13.75 1.78 0.60
CA GLN A 138 12.64 2.68 0.24
C GLN A 138 12.55 2.89 -1.26
N GLU A 139 13.67 2.95 -1.97
CA GLU A 139 13.72 3.11 -3.42
C GLU A 139 13.26 1.83 -4.15
N ALA A 140 13.78 0.68 -3.72
CA ALA A 140 13.41 -0.61 -4.30
C ALA A 140 11.93 -0.94 -4.03
N ALA A 141 11.48 -0.79 -2.78
CA ALA A 141 10.09 -1.01 -2.40
C ALA A 141 9.17 0.02 -3.04
N GLY A 142 9.58 1.29 -3.15
CA GLY A 142 8.83 2.33 -3.84
C GLY A 142 8.63 2.02 -5.32
N SER A 143 9.65 1.49 -6.00
CA SER A 143 9.53 1.04 -7.39
C SER A 143 8.57 -0.15 -7.52
N ALA A 144 8.63 -1.09 -6.59
CA ALA A 144 7.72 -2.24 -6.56
C ALA A 144 6.27 -1.83 -6.32
N PHE A 145 6.05 -0.88 -5.39
CA PHE A 145 4.75 -0.26 -5.15
C PHE A 145 4.18 0.36 -6.43
N LEU A 146 4.96 1.17 -7.15
CA LEU A 146 4.49 1.85 -8.36
C LEU A 146 4.14 0.85 -9.46
N LYS A 147 4.94 -0.21 -9.62
CA LYS A 147 4.66 -1.28 -10.58
C LYS A 147 3.36 -2.01 -10.28
N GLU A 148 3.06 -2.24 -9.00
CA GLU A 148 1.81 -2.88 -8.59
C GLU A 148 0.63 -1.91 -8.72
N ALA A 149 0.77 -0.67 -8.24
CA ALA A 149 -0.25 0.36 -8.34
C ALA A 149 -0.65 0.66 -9.80
N ALA A 150 0.30 0.59 -10.74
CA ALA A 150 0.05 0.81 -12.16
C ALA A 150 -0.93 -0.18 -12.80
N LYS A 151 -1.24 -1.32 -12.17
CA LYS A 151 -2.25 -2.26 -12.68
C LYS A 151 -3.69 -1.92 -12.24
N ALA A 152 -3.90 -0.83 -11.51
CA ALA A 152 -5.23 -0.30 -11.21
C ALA A 152 -6.04 -0.14 -12.49
N ARG A 153 -7.30 -0.57 -12.47
CA ARG A 153 -8.21 -0.45 -13.61
C ARG A 153 -9.24 0.62 -13.36
N LEU A 154 -9.72 1.24 -14.44
CA LEU A 154 -10.93 2.07 -14.36
C LEU A 154 -12.14 1.15 -14.58
N PRO A 155 -13.12 1.11 -13.66
CA PRO A 155 -14.38 0.44 -13.92
C PRO A 155 -15.02 0.96 -15.21
N ASN A 156 -15.77 0.12 -15.92
CA ASN A 156 -16.49 0.59 -17.10
C ASN A 156 -17.69 1.47 -16.66
N PRO A 157 -17.73 2.77 -16.99
CA PRO A 157 -18.84 3.64 -16.56
C PRO A 157 -20.19 3.24 -17.16
N PHE A 158 -20.20 2.56 -18.31
CA PHE A 158 -21.42 2.11 -18.97
C PHE A 158 -22.01 0.84 -18.35
N ALA A 159 -21.24 0.11 -17.53
CA ALA A 159 -21.76 -1.02 -16.76
C ALA A 159 -22.79 -0.58 -15.69
N PHE A 160 -22.84 0.72 -15.38
CA PHE A 160 -23.74 1.35 -14.41
C PHE A 160 -24.86 2.16 -15.10
N GLY A 161 -25.17 1.86 -16.37
CA GLY A 161 -26.22 2.55 -17.12
C GLY A 161 -27.63 2.08 -16.75
N ILE A 162 -28.55 3.02 -16.50
CA ILE A 162 -29.98 2.71 -16.34
C ILE A 162 -30.68 2.92 -17.67
N LEU A 163 -31.06 1.83 -18.35
CA LEU A 163 -31.97 1.87 -19.50
C LEU A 163 -33.41 1.91 -18.98
N LYS A 164 -34.11 3.03 -19.21
CA LYS A 164 -35.55 3.12 -18.97
C LYS A 164 -36.27 2.88 -20.30
N VAL A 165 -36.86 1.71 -20.50
CA VAL A 165 -37.74 1.39 -21.65
C VAL A 165 -39.19 1.54 -21.19
N MET A 166 -40.05 2.16 -22.00
CA MET A 166 -41.50 1.94 -21.94
C MET A 166 -41.97 1.56 -23.34
N GLU A 167 -42.88 0.58 -23.39
CA GLU A 167 -43.44 0.01 -24.61
C GLU A 167 -44.10 1.05 -25.51
N VAL A 168 -44.10 0.74 -26.81
CA VAL A 168 -44.89 1.42 -27.83
C VAL A 168 -46.11 0.53 -28.07
N ASP A 169 -47.29 1.03 -27.73
CA ASP A 169 -48.53 0.42 -28.21
C ASP A 169 -48.70 0.80 -29.69
N LEU A 170 -48.84 -0.22 -30.55
CA LEU A 170 -49.17 -0.10 -31.97
C LEU A 170 -50.68 -0.25 -32.18
#